data_AF-A0A832ZW10-F1
#
_entry.id   AF-A0A832ZW10-F1
#
_cell.length_a   1.000
_cell.length_b   1.000
_cell.length_c   1.000
_cell.angle_alpha   90.00
_cell.angle_beta   90.00
_cell.angle_gamma   90.00
#
_symmetry.space_group_name_H-M   'P 1'
#
loop_
_entity.id
_entity.type
_entity.pdbx_description
1 polymer ?
#
loop_
_entity_poly.entity_id
_entity_poly.type
_entity_poly.pdbx_seq_one_letter_code
_entity_poly.pdbx_strand_id
1 'polypeptide(L)'
;MVELLPPTREGVRRAAEIIAEGGVVIYPTDTVYGIGCGVFNEKAVERVFEIKQREAKPMPVLCSSLEDVSKVGYVDERLYRLALALWPGAVSIVVEKTPELPSRVTAGLGKVAVRIPAH
;
A
#
# COMPACT_ATOMS: atom_id res chain seq x y z
N MET A 1 16.46 14.90 2.68
CA MET A 1 15.76 16.11 3.15
C MET A 1 14.31 15.73 3.36
N VAL A 2 13.69 16.18 4.45
CA VAL A 2 12.28 15.91 4.76
C VAL A 2 11.49 17.17 4.40
N GLU A 3 10.38 17.00 3.67
CA GLU A 3 9.46 18.07 3.29
C GLU A 3 8.14 17.86 4.05
N LEU A 4 7.64 18.90 4.72
CA LEU A 4 6.34 18.85 5.40
C LEU A 4 5.27 19.45 4.49
N LEU A 5 4.32 18.61 4.09
CA LEU A 5 3.23 18.99 3.19
C LEU A 5 1.96 19.26 3.99
N PRO A 6 1.28 20.41 3.79
CA PRO A 6 0.01 20.65 4.46
C PRO A 6 -1.07 19.70 3.92
N PRO A 7 -2.10 19.34 4.69
CA PRO A 7 -3.19 18.46 4.26
C PRO A 7 -4.19 19.19 3.35
N THR A 8 -3.68 19.82 2.29
CA THR A 8 -4.45 20.49 1.24
C THR A 8 -4.41 19.64 -0.02
N ARG A 9 -5.28 19.95 -0.99
CA ARG A 9 -5.22 19.31 -2.32
C ARG A 9 -3.83 19.42 -2.95
N GLU A 10 -3.18 20.57 -2.78
CA GLU A 10 -1.84 20.79 -3.32
C GLU A 10 -0.77 19.97 -2.58
N GLY A 11 -0.85 19.85 -1.26
CA GLY A 11 0.05 18.98 -0.51
C GLY A 11 -0.13 17.50 -0.87
N VAL A 12 -1.37 17.04 -1.06
CA VAL A 12 -1.65 15.67 -1.55
C VAL A 12 -1.12 15.47 -2.97
N ARG A 13 -1.31 16.45 -3.86
CA ARG A 13 -0.77 16.42 -5.23
C ARG A 13 0.76 16.31 -5.21
N ARG A 14 1.43 17.10 -4.37
CA ARG A 14 2.88 17.05 -4.20
C ARG A 14 3.35 15.71 -3.64
N ALA A 15 2.62 15.13 -2.68
CA ALA A 15 2.92 13.80 -2.16
C ALA A 15 2.79 12.71 -3.24
N ALA A 16 1.77 12.81 -4.11
CA ALA A 16 1.58 11.89 -5.22
C ALA A 16 2.71 11.99 -6.27
N GLU A 17 3.18 13.20 -6.58
CA GLU A 17 4.37 13.42 -7.43
C GLU A 17 5.62 12.75 -6.83
N ILE A 18 5.87 12.97 -5.54
CA ILE A 18 6.99 12.35 -4.82
C ILE A 18 6.91 10.82 -4.93
N ILE A 19 5.73 10.23 -4.77
CA ILE A 19 5.53 8.79 -4.94
C ILE A 19 5.83 8.35 -6.38
N ALA A 20 5.33 9.08 -7.38
CA ALA A 20 5.53 8.77 -8.80
C ALA A 20 7.01 8.84 -9.21
N GLU A 21 7.78 9.74 -8.60
CA GLU A 21 9.23 9.86 -8.78
C GLU A 21 10.04 8.79 -8.00
N GLY A 22 9.38 7.88 -7.29
CA GLY A 22 10.01 6.81 -6.51
C GLY A 22 10.42 7.22 -5.09
N GLY A 23 9.89 8.33 -4.60
CA GLY A 23 10.05 8.78 -3.22
C GLY A 23 9.21 7.98 -2.22
N VAL A 24 9.41 8.33 -0.94
CA VAL A 24 8.73 7.73 0.21
C VAL A 24 7.97 8.83 0.94
N VAL A 25 6.73 8.54 1.33
CA VAL A 25 5.88 9.47 2.06
C VAL A 25 5.46 8.88 3.41
N ILE A 26 5.26 9.77 4.38
CA ILE A 26 4.62 9.45 5.66
C ILE A 26 3.25 10.13 5.65
N TYR A 27 2.18 9.38 5.87
CA TYR A 27 0.81 9.88 5.72
C TYR A 27 -0.10 9.35 6.83
N PRO A 28 -1.10 10.13 7.27
CA PRO A 28 -2.09 9.66 8.23
C PRO A 28 -2.99 8.59 7.59
N THR A 29 -3.47 7.66 8.41
CA THR A 29 -4.61 6.79 8.07
C THR A 29 -5.62 6.84 9.21
N ASP A 30 -6.77 6.22 9.03
CA ASP A 30 -7.79 5.92 10.05
C ASP A 30 -7.29 5.05 11.22
N THR A 31 -6.05 4.51 11.16
CA THR A 31 -5.47 3.68 12.22
C THR A 31 -4.19 4.25 12.81
N VAL A 32 -3.13 4.34 12.00
CA VAL A 32 -1.80 4.86 12.38
C VAL A 32 -1.16 5.57 11.20
N TYR A 33 -0.07 6.30 11.42
CA TYR A 33 0.71 6.81 10.30
C TYR A 33 1.32 5.67 9.47
N GLY A 34 1.14 5.75 8.16
CA GLY A 34 1.78 4.88 7.18
C GLY A 34 3.11 5.46 6.71
N ILE A 35 4.07 4.58 6.44
CA ILE A 35 5.26 4.89 5.62
C ILE A 35 5.08 4.10 4.33
N GLY A 36 4.96 4.78 3.20
CA GLY A 36 4.61 4.16 1.93
C GLY A 36 5.30 4.76 0.72
N CYS A 37 5.19 4.03 -0.38
CA CYS A 37 5.76 4.36 -1.68
C CYS A 37 4.91 3.70 -2.79
N GLY A 38 5.29 3.91 -4.05
CA GLY A 38 4.70 3.18 -5.17
C GLY A 38 5.07 1.69 -5.09
N VAL A 39 4.07 0.81 -5.02
CA VAL A 39 4.27 -0.63 -4.77
C VAL A 39 4.94 -1.38 -5.93
N PHE A 40 4.86 -0.86 -7.14
CA PHE A 40 5.52 -1.40 -8.34
C PHE A 40 6.93 -0.83 -8.56
N ASN A 41 7.38 0.12 -7.74
CA ASN A 41 8.73 0.63 -7.79
C ASN A 41 9.60 -0.12 -6.78
N GLU A 42 10.30 -1.16 -7.22
CA GLU A 42 11.11 -2.04 -6.35
C GLU A 42 12.15 -1.27 -5.53
N LYS A 43 12.80 -0.25 -6.11
CA LYS A 43 13.79 0.57 -5.39
C LYS A 43 13.13 1.37 -4.26
N ALA A 44 11.93 1.90 -4.49
CA ALA A 44 11.19 2.62 -3.47
C ALA A 44 10.71 1.66 -2.37
N VAL A 45 10.26 0.46 -2.74
CA VAL A 45 9.87 -0.59 -1.78
C VAL A 45 11.07 -0.96 -0.91
N GLU A 46 12.23 -1.22 -1.49
CA GLU A 46 13.46 -1.53 -0.75
C GLU A 46 13.82 -0.42 0.24
N ARG A 47 13.76 0.83 -0.20
CA ARG A 47 13.97 2.00 0.67
C ARG A 47 13.02 2.02 1.87
N VAL A 48 11.75 1.62 1.71
CA VAL A 48 10.82 1.52 2.85
C VAL A 48 11.22 0.38 3.80
N PHE A 49 11.72 -0.75 3.29
CA PHE A 49 12.24 -1.84 4.13
C PHE A 49 13.46 -1.39 4.94
N GLU A 50 14.40 -0.69 4.31
CA GLU A 50 15.57 -0.09 4.96
C GLU A 50 15.15 0.88 6.07
N ILE A 51 14.27 1.85 5.76
CA ILE A 51 13.76 2.84 6.73
C ILE A 51 13.10 2.16 7.92
N LYS A 52 12.32 1.10 7.69
CA LYS A 52 11.60 0.38 8.74
C LYS A 52 12.46 -0.66 9.46
N GLN A 53 13.70 -0.86 9.02
CA GLN A 53 14.61 -1.90 9.51
C GLN A 53 13.93 -3.28 9.54
N ARG A 54 13.27 -3.63 8.43
CA ARG A 54 12.57 -4.92 8.25
C ARG A 54 13.28 -5.71 7.16
N GLU A 55 13.55 -6.99 7.40
CA GLU A 55 14.20 -7.83 6.38
C GLU A 55 13.27 -8.93 5.84
N ALA A 56 12.39 -9.49 6.68
CA ALA A 56 11.58 -10.67 6.32
C ALA A 56 10.08 -10.50 6.57
N LYS A 57 9.59 -9.28 6.80
CA LYS A 57 8.17 -9.02 7.14
C LYS A 57 7.43 -8.34 5.97
N PRO A 58 6.40 -8.97 5.40
CA PRO A 58 5.57 -8.36 4.35
C PRO A 58 4.99 -7.01 4.75
N MET A 59 4.71 -6.16 3.75
CA MET A 59 3.99 -4.90 3.93
C MET A 59 2.57 -5.01 3.36
N PRO A 60 1.55 -4.47 4.05
CA PRO A 60 0.23 -4.35 3.47
C PRO A 60 0.24 -3.31 2.35
N VAL A 61 -0.58 -3.55 1.32
CA VAL A 61 -0.82 -2.63 0.21
C VAL A 61 -2.14 -1.90 0.46
N LEU A 62 -2.10 -0.56 0.41
CA LEU A 62 -3.29 0.26 0.44
C LEU A 62 -3.75 0.55 -0.98
N CYS A 63 -5.04 0.37 -1.24
CA CYS A 63 -5.69 0.56 -2.54
C CYS A 63 -6.82 1.58 -2.42
N SER A 64 -7.19 2.22 -3.54
CA SER A 64 -8.32 3.16 -3.59
C SER A 64 -9.63 2.51 -4.07
N SER A 65 -9.54 1.35 -4.72
CA SER A 65 -10.66 0.65 -5.35
C SER A 65 -10.41 -0.86 -5.44
N LEU A 66 -11.45 -1.64 -5.71
CA LEU A 66 -11.32 -3.08 -6.02
C LEU A 66 -10.51 -3.32 -7.31
N GLU A 67 -10.54 -2.39 -8.26
CA GLU A 67 -9.72 -2.46 -9.46
C GLU A 67 -8.23 -2.40 -9.11
N ASP A 68 -7.84 -1.50 -8.20
CA ASP A 68 -6.45 -1.44 -7.72
C ASP A 68 -6.05 -2.70 -6.94
N VAL A 69 -6.97 -3.26 -6.15
CA VAL A 69 -6.73 -4.53 -5.46
C VAL A 69 -6.44 -5.63 -6.47
N SER A 70 -7.19 -5.69 -7.57
CA SER A 70 -7.02 -6.71 -8.62
C SER A 70 -5.66 -6.68 -9.31
N LYS A 71 -4.96 -5.55 -9.26
CA LYS A 71 -3.60 -5.40 -9.83
C LYS A 71 -2.53 -6.05 -8.94
N VAL A 72 -2.80 -6.23 -7.65
CA VAL A 72 -1.81 -6.69 -6.67
C VAL A 72 -2.16 -8.04 -6.02
N GLY A 73 -3.44 -8.39 -5.97
CA GLY A 73 -3.92 -9.66 -5.41
C GLY A 73 -5.15 -10.17 -6.14
N TYR A 74 -5.36 -11.49 -6.10
CA TYR A 74 -6.51 -12.11 -6.74
C TYR A 74 -7.81 -11.77 -6.00
N VAL A 75 -8.80 -11.33 -6.77
CA VAL A 75 -10.15 -11.01 -6.28
C VAL A 75 -11.08 -12.17 -6.59
N ASP A 76 -11.37 -12.99 -5.58
CA ASP A 76 -12.38 -14.05 -5.67
C ASP A 76 -13.71 -13.61 -5.03
N GLU A 77 -14.73 -14.47 -5.10
CA GLU A 77 -16.04 -14.19 -4.53
C GLU A 77 -15.98 -13.96 -3.00
N ARG A 78 -15.07 -14.65 -2.30
CA ARG A 78 -14.92 -14.54 -0.85
C ARG A 78 -14.36 -13.17 -0.48
N LEU A 79 -13.29 -12.74 -1.15
CA LEU A 79 -12.72 -11.40 -0.99
C LEU A 79 -13.78 -10.36 -1.31
N TYR A 80 -14.52 -10.51 -2.40
CA TYR A 80 -15.54 -9.53 -2.81
C TYR A 80 -16.62 -9.35 -1.73
N ARG A 81 -17.15 -10.44 -1.18
CA ARG A 81 -18.14 -10.39 -0.09
C ARG A 81 -17.58 -9.72 1.17
N LEU A 82 -16.34 -10.02 1.55
CA LEU A 82 -15.68 -9.39 2.70
C LEU A 82 -15.41 -7.91 2.45
N ALA A 83 -14.97 -7.54 1.25
CA ALA A 83 -14.70 -6.16 0.86
C ALA A 83 -15.98 -5.31 0.96
N LEU A 84 -17.12 -5.81 0.48
CA LEU A 84 -18.41 -5.10 0.61
C LEU A 84 -18.83 -4.84 2.06
N ALA A 85 -18.44 -5.73 2.98
CA ALA A 85 -18.82 -5.62 4.39
C ALA A 85 -17.84 -4.80 5.23
N LEU A 86 -16.55 -4.78 4.85
CA LEU A 86 -15.45 -4.29 5.70
C LEU A 86 -14.71 -3.08 5.12
N TRP A 87 -14.87 -2.80 3.82
CA TRP A 87 -14.20 -1.71 3.13
C TRP A 87 -15.19 -0.66 2.58
N PRO A 88 -14.81 0.62 2.58
CA PRO A 88 -13.58 1.18 3.16
C PRO A 88 -13.55 1.08 4.69
N GLY A 89 -12.40 0.74 5.29
CA GLY A 89 -12.32 0.53 6.73
C GLY A 89 -10.99 -0.03 7.26
N ALA A 90 -11.02 -0.44 8.54
CA ALA A 90 -9.81 -0.76 9.32
C ALA A 90 -9.26 -2.19 9.18
N VAL A 91 -9.82 -2.98 8.27
CA VAL A 91 -9.44 -4.40 8.11
C VAL A 91 -8.53 -4.57 6.90
N SER A 92 -7.44 -5.33 7.03
CA SER A 92 -6.69 -5.85 5.87
C SER A 92 -7.10 -7.29 5.59
N ILE A 93 -7.29 -7.64 4.32
CA ILE A 93 -7.62 -9.00 3.89
C ILE A 93 -6.40 -9.59 3.16
N VAL A 94 -6.04 -10.82 3.50
CA VAL A 94 -4.89 -11.52 2.89
C VAL A 94 -5.37 -12.39 1.74
N VAL A 95 -4.76 -12.20 0.58
CA VAL A 95 -5.06 -12.94 -0.65
C VAL A 95 -3.79 -13.41 -1.34
N GLU A 96 -3.90 -14.33 -2.29
CA GLU A 96 -2.79 -14.69 -3.18
C GLU A 96 -2.38 -13.45 -3.99
N LYS A 97 -1.08 -13.18 -4.08
CA LYS A 97 -0.56 -12.04 -4.85
C LYS A 97 -0.63 -12.32 -6.34
N THR A 98 -0.73 -11.27 -7.13
CA THR A 98 -0.55 -11.38 -8.58
C THR A 98 0.94 -11.55 -8.94
N PRO A 99 1.26 -12.11 -10.12
CA PRO A 99 2.64 -12.15 -10.63
C PRO A 99 3.27 -10.76 -10.78
N GLU A 100 2.47 -9.75 -11.10
CA GLU A 100 2.91 -8.37 -11.34
C GLU A 100 3.36 -7.65 -10.07
N LEU A 101 2.87 -8.06 -8.89
CA LEU A 101 3.30 -7.47 -7.62
C LEU A 101 4.74 -7.91 -7.30
N PRO A 102 5.69 -6.96 -7.11
CA PRO A 102 7.06 -7.32 -6.78
C PRO A 102 7.15 -8.19 -5.52
N SER A 103 7.91 -9.29 -5.61
CA SER A 103 8.07 -10.25 -4.51
C SER A 103 8.64 -9.62 -3.23
N ARG A 104 9.35 -8.49 -3.35
CA ARG A 104 9.86 -7.74 -2.20
C ARG A 104 8.73 -7.24 -1.30
N VAL A 105 7.60 -6.80 -1.85
CA VAL A 105 6.43 -6.32 -1.07
C VAL A 105 5.93 -7.40 -0.10
N THR A 106 5.92 -8.65 -0.56
CA THR A 106 5.47 -9.81 0.22
C THR A 106 6.61 -10.52 0.95
N ALA A 107 7.82 -9.95 0.97
CA ALA A 107 9.02 -10.60 1.51
C ALA A 107 9.24 -12.03 0.98
N GLY A 108 8.92 -12.25 -0.31
CA GLY A 108 9.03 -13.55 -0.98
C GLY A 108 7.84 -14.49 -0.76
N LEU A 109 6.84 -14.12 0.03
CA LEU A 109 5.63 -14.92 0.23
C LEU A 109 4.70 -14.82 -0.99
N GLY A 110 3.90 -15.87 -1.24
CA GLY A 110 2.88 -15.89 -2.30
C GLY A 110 1.63 -15.04 -2.00
N LYS A 111 1.55 -14.43 -0.81
CA LYS A 111 0.35 -13.72 -0.34
C LYS A 111 0.61 -12.26 -0.02
N VAL A 112 -0.39 -11.43 -0.23
CA VAL A 112 -0.38 -9.99 0.08
C VAL A 112 -1.57 -9.62 0.95
N ALA A 113 -1.34 -8.74 1.92
CA ALA A 113 -2.42 -8.10 2.68
C ALA A 113 -2.84 -6.81 1.95
N VAL A 114 -4.10 -6.71 1.56
CA VAL A 114 -4.68 -5.54 0.88
C VAL A 114 -5.69 -4.84 1.78
N ARG A 115 -5.87 -3.53 1.61
CA ARG A 115 -6.85 -2.72 2.36
C ARG A 115 -7.27 -1.49 1.58
N ILE A 116 -8.55 -1.14 1.65
CA ILE A 116 -9.06 0.17 1.23
C ILE A 116 -9.39 0.96 2.51
N PRO A 117 -8.60 1.97 2.89
CA PRO A 117 -8.83 2.76 4.11
C PRO A 117 -10.01 3.73 3.96
N ALA A 118 -10.59 4.16 5.09
CA ALA A 118 -11.67 5.15 5.15
C ALA A 118 -11.16 6.59 5.42
N HIS A 119 -10.07 6.98 4.75
CA HIS A 119 -9.41 8.28 4.88
C HIS A 119 -8.91 8.77 3.52
#